data_AF-A0A2H4IAG3-F1
#
_entry.id   AF-A0A2H4IAG3-F1
#
_cell.length_a   1.000
_cell.length_b   1.000
_cell.length_c   1.000
_cell.angle_alpha   90.00
_cell.angle_beta   90.00
_cell.angle_gamma   90.00
#
_symmetry.space_group_name_H-M   'P 1'
#
loop_
_entity.id
_entity.type
_entity.pdbx_description
1 polymer ?
#
loop_
_entity_poly.entity_id
_entity_poly.type
_entity_poly.pdbx_seq_one_letter_code
_entity_poly.pdbx_strand_id
1 'polypeptide(L)'
;MPFDKETCPYCADPHCEADFTDVGVGYVQTGPYHCYACGATEVGGFDTSTPSADELRIGWYAPNSPNLPDTISSLNGQFVDAETALAIYRRGVVDRVPFKLSVEPAEFARLMGFRIQHSRGHP
;
A
#
# COMPACT_ATOMS: atom_id res chain seq x y z
N MET A 1 17.18 9.95 -16.98
CA MET A 1 16.92 8.78 -16.12
C MET A 1 15.44 8.52 -16.19
N PRO A 2 14.91 7.75 -17.14
CA PRO A 2 13.48 7.52 -17.13
C PRO A 2 13.26 6.33 -16.20
N PHE A 3 12.55 6.56 -15.10
CA PHE A 3 11.90 5.47 -14.38
C PHE A 3 11.12 4.68 -15.44
N ASP A 4 11.50 3.43 -15.68
CA ASP A 4 10.91 2.65 -16.76
C ASP A 4 9.40 2.56 -16.49
N LYS A 5 8.61 3.15 -17.39
CA LYS A 5 7.16 3.05 -17.31
C LYS A 5 6.78 1.66 -17.79
N GLU A 6 6.01 0.94 -16.99
CA GLU A 6 5.56 -0.39 -17.37
C GLU A 6 4.26 -0.31 -18.18
N THR A 7 4.04 -1.28 -19.07
CA THR A 7 2.79 -1.38 -19.83
C THR A 7 1.79 -2.26 -19.09
N CYS A 8 0.60 -1.74 -18.84
CA CYS A 8 -0.45 -2.47 -18.14
C CYS A 8 -0.85 -3.75 -18.91
N PRO A 9 -0.81 -4.94 -18.31
CA PRO A 9 -1.16 -6.19 -19.00
C PRO A 9 -2.67 -6.34 -19.27
N TYR A 10 -3.51 -5.50 -18.66
CA TYR A 10 -4.97 -5.58 -18.81
C TYR A 10 -5.54 -4.59 -19.84
N CYS A 11 -5.01 -3.36 -19.91
CA CYS A 11 -5.52 -2.32 -20.82
C CYS A 11 -4.49 -1.79 -21.82
N ALA A 12 -3.26 -2.30 -21.78
CA ALA A 12 -2.14 -1.88 -22.63
C ALA A 12 -1.74 -0.39 -22.50
N ASP A 13 -2.15 0.30 -21.44
CA ASP A 13 -1.67 1.65 -21.16
C ASP A 13 -0.17 1.61 -20.81
N PRO A 14 0.69 2.38 -21.51
CA PRO A 14 2.14 2.37 -21.29
C PRO A 14 2.62 3.31 -20.18
N HIS A 15 1.71 3.84 -19.34
CA HIS A 15 2.01 4.81 -18.29
C HIS A 15 1.71 4.29 -16.88
N CYS A 16 2.06 3.04 -16.57
CA CYS A 16 2.06 2.59 -15.18
C CYS A 16 3.21 3.23 -14.40
N GLU A 17 2.94 3.62 -13.16
CA GLU A 17 3.91 4.30 -12.29
C GLU A 17 4.13 3.51 -11.00
N ALA A 18 5.34 3.58 -10.47
CA ALA A 18 5.74 3.01 -9.18
C ALA A 18 6.60 4.02 -8.41
N ASP A 19 6.70 3.84 -7.10
CA ASP A 19 7.62 4.60 -6.28
C ASP A 19 9.05 4.10 -6.45
N PHE A 20 10.01 5.02 -6.59
CA PHE A 20 11.43 4.71 -6.66
C PHE A 20 12.20 5.49 -5.60
N THR A 21 13.03 4.77 -4.83
CA THR A 21 13.87 5.35 -3.79
C THR A 21 15.34 5.25 -4.19
N ASP A 22 16.09 6.35 -4.09
CA ASP A 22 17.56 6.31 -4.21
C ASP A 22 18.17 5.64 -2.98
N VAL A 23 18.88 4.54 -3.20
CA VAL A 23 19.54 3.76 -2.14
C VAL A 23 21.05 4.04 -2.07
N GLY A 24 21.53 5.13 -2.68
CA GLY A 24 22.94 5.55 -2.68
C GLY A 24 23.80 4.85 -3.73
N VAL A 25 23.24 3.88 -4.46
CA VAL A 25 23.85 3.22 -5.63
C VAL A 25 22.96 3.34 -6.88
N GLY A 26 21.84 4.05 -6.79
CA GLY A 26 20.82 4.17 -7.82
C GLY A 26 19.41 4.14 -7.26
N TYR A 27 18.44 4.40 -8.13
CA TYR A 27 17.02 4.30 -7.80
C TYR A 27 16.56 2.85 -7.91
N VAL A 28 15.84 2.38 -6.89
CA VAL A 28 15.23 1.05 -6.84
C VAL A 28 13.74 1.21 -6.62
N GLN A 29 12.96 0.39 -7.30
CA GLN A 29 11.50 0.33 -7.12
C GLN A 29 11.17 -0.09 -5.69
N THR A 30 10.35 0.69 -5.00
CA THR A 30 9.96 0.46 -3.60
C THR A 30 8.47 0.19 -3.39
N GLY A 31 7.66 0.35 -4.44
CA GLY A 31 6.24 -0.02 -4.46
C GLY A 31 5.86 -0.72 -5.77
N PRO A 32 4.73 -1.42 -5.84
CA PRO A 32 4.27 -2.04 -7.07
C PRO A 32 3.91 -1.00 -8.13
N TYR A 33 4.04 -1.34 -9.42
CA TYR A 33 3.44 -0.52 -10.46
C TYR A 33 1.92 -0.46 -10.34
N HIS A 34 1.35 0.73 -10.54
CA HIS A 34 -0.08 0.97 -10.56
C HIS A 34 -0.53 1.55 -11.90
N CYS A 35 -1.62 1.03 -12.45
CA CYS A 35 -2.25 1.54 -13.66
C CYS A 35 -3.40 2.48 -13.33
N TYR A 36 -3.22 3.79 -13.53
CA TYR A 36 -4.30 4.76 -13.31
C TYR A 36 -5.45 4.69 -14.32
N ALA A 37 -5.27 4.03 -15.46
CA ALA A 37 -6.31 3.90 -16.48
C ALA A 37 -7.37 2.84 -16.12
N CYS A 38 -6.97 1.72 -15.50
CA CYS A 38 -7.88 0.63 -15.17
C CYS A 38 -7.86 0.17 -13.71
N GLY A 39 -6.89 0.62 -12.90
CA GLY A 39 -6.75 0.23 -11.49
C GLY A 39 -6.08 -1.13 -11.25
N ALA A 40 -5.46 -1.73 -12.27
CA ALA A 40 -4.60 -2.90 -12.08
C ALA A 40 -3.31 -2.51 -11.33
N THR A 41 -2.78 -3.44 -10.52
CA THR A 41 -1.58 -3.22 -9.70
C THR A 41 -0.67 -4.44 -9.75
N GLU A 42 0.63 -4.24 -9.91
CA GLU A 42 1.64 -5.29 -9.85
C GLU A 42 1.64 -6.00 -8.48
N VAL A 43 1.86 -7.31 -8.47
CA VAL A 43 1.97 -8.08 -7.23
C VAL A 43 3.33 -7.79 -6.57
N GLY A 44 3.31 -7.32 -5.32
CA GLY A 44 4.52 -7.05 -4.56
C GLY A 44 5.28 -8.33 -4.18
N GLY A 45 6.62 -8.28 -4.17
CA GLY A 45 7.44 -9.44 -3.81
C GLY A 45 7.29 -9.95 -2.36
N PHE A 46 6.70 -9.14 -1.48
CA PHE A 46 6.36 -9.49 -0.10
C PHE A 46 4.85 -9.52 0.16
N ASP A 47 4.04 -9.56 -0.89
CA ASP A 47 2.59 -9.65 -0.76
C ASP A 47 2.20 -10.99 -0.11
N THR A 48 1.31 -10.93 0.89
CA THR A 48 0.81 -12.10 1.63
C THR A 48 -0.62 -12.46 1.27
N SER A 49 -1.25 -11.72 0.35
CA SER A 49 -2.58 -12.06 -0.16
C SER A 49 -2.53 -13.34 -1.00
N THR A 50 -3.69 -13.80 -1.47
CA THR A 50 -3.82 -15.07 -2.20
C THR A 50 -4.32 -14.77 -3.62
N PRO A 51 -3.43 -14.41 -4.57
CA PRO A 51 -3.84 -14.06 -5.93
C PRO A 51 -4.42 -15.28 -6.64
N SER A 52 -5.33 -15.04 -7.57
CA SER A 52 -5.83 -16.09 -8.46
C SER A 52 -4.72 -16.66 -9.35
N ALA A 53 -4.96 -17.83 -9.96
CA ALA A 53 -3.99 -18.45 -10.88
C ALA A 53 -3.62 -17.54 -12.06
N ASP A 54 -4.57 -16.74 -12.55
CA ASP A 54 -4.32 -15.77 -13.63
C ASP A 54 -3.47 -14.60 -13.14
N GLU A 55 -3.76 -14.04 -11.96
CA GLU A 55 -2.97 -12.94 -11.39
C GLU A 55 -1.54 -13.38 -11.07
N LEU A 56 -1.34 -14.61 -10.58
CA LEU A 56 0.00 -15.19 -10.40
C LEU A 56 0.76 -15.33 -11.71
N ARG A 57 0.08 -15.76 -12.77
CA ARG A 57 0.69 -15.92 -14.11
C ARG A 57 1.04 -14.57 -14.74
N ILE A 58 0.20 -13.56 -14.53
CA ILE A 58 0.38 -12.21 -15.09
C ILE A 58 1.36 -11.40 -14.24
N GLY A 59 1.44 -11.67 -12.94
CA GLY A 59 2.19 -10.87 -11.97
C GLY A 59 1.48 -9.59 -11.55
N TRP A 60 0.17 -9.46 -11.86
CA TRP A 60 -0.63 -8.26 -11.58
C TRP A 60 -2.02 -8.63 -11.10
N TYR A 61 -2.49 -7.94 -10.06
CA TYR A 61 -3.90 -7.93 -9.67
C TYR A 61 -4.77 -7.28 -10.74
N ALA A 62 -5.91 -7.90 -11.01
CA ALA A 62 -6.88 -7.36 -11.95
C ALA A 62 -7.52 -6.06 -11.43
N PRO A 63 -8.06 -5.21 -12.33
CA PRO A 63 -8.95 -4.12 -11.94
C PRO A 63 -10.02 -4.58 -10.94
N ASN A 64 -10.09 -3.93 -9.78
CA ASN A 64 -11.02 -4.27 -8.70
C ASN A 64 -10.84 -5.68 -8.09
N SER A 65 -9.65 -6.27 -8.20
CA SER A 65 -9.38 -7.54 -7.51
C SER A 65 -9.61 -7.36 -6.01
N PRO A 66 -10.28 -8.30 -5.33
CA PRO A 66 -10.48 -8.25 -3.88
C PRO A 66 -9.17 -8.37 -3.10
N ASN A 67 -8.10 -8.80 -3.79
CA ASN A 67 -6.74 -8.90 -3.26
C ASN A 67 -5.92 -7.63 -3.53
N LEU A 68 -6.47 -6.62 -4.20
CA LEU A 68 -5.76 -5.36 -4.35
C LEU A 68 -5.39 -4.86 -2.96
N PRO A 69 -4.11 -4.57 -2.69
CA PRO A 69 -3.76 -3.93 -1.44
C PRO A 69 -4.49 -2.58 -1.41
N ASP A 70 -5.45 -2.42 -0.49
CA ASP A 70 -6.24 -1.18 -0.27
C ASP A 70 -5.37 0.05 0.02
N THR A 71 -4.07 -0.18 0.17
CA THR A 71 -2.86 0.62 0.00
C THR A 71 -1.92 0.11 1.08
N ILE A 72 -0.63 0.01 0.79
CA ILE A 72 0.39 -0.41 1.76
C ILE A 72 0.72 0.77 2.66
N SER A 73 -0.30 1.41 3.23
CA SER A 73 -0.10 2.45 4.23
C SER A 73 0.14 1.76 5.56
N SER A 74 1.19 2.18 6.26
CA SER A 74 1.41 1.73 7.63
C SER A 74 1.52 2.91 8.57
N LEU A 75 0.99 2.73 9.78
CA LEU A 75 1.06 3.70 10.86
C LEU A 75 1.63 2.98 12.08
N ASN A 76 2.77 3.48 12.59
CA ASN A 76 3.50 2.83 13.70
C ASN A 76 3.74 1.33 13.49
N GLY A 77 4.05 0.93 12.25
CA GLY A 77 4.35 -0.46 11.90
C GLY A 77 3.12 -1.37 11.73
N GLN A 78 1.89 -0.83 11.80
CA GLN A 78 0.68 -1.58 11.48
C GLN A 78 0.09 -1.10 10.15
N PHE A 79 -0.34 -2.02 9.29
CA PHE A 79 -1.03 -1.68 8.06
C PHE A 79 -2.40 -1.05 8.34
N VAL A 80 -2.73 -0.01 7.57
CA VAL A 80 -4.01 0.71 7.60
C VAL A 80 -4.49 0.93 6.16
N ASP A 81 -5.79 1.01 5.95
CA ASP A 81 -6.37 1.32 4.63
C ASP A 81 -6.10 2.77 4.20
N ALA A 82 -6.28 3.06 2.90
CA ALA A 82 -5.99 4.38 2.31
C ALA A 82 -6.82 5.51 2.94
N GLU A 83 -8.09 5.24 3.23
CA GLU A 83 -9.01 6.24 3.77
C GLU A 83 -8.57 6.66 5.17
N THR A 84 -8.23 5.67 6.00
CA THR A 84 -7.66 5.85 7.34
C THR A 84 -6.33 6.61 7.27
N ALA A 85 -5.42 6.20 6.39
CA ALA A 85 -4.12 6.87 6.21
C ALA A 85 -4.28 8.34 5.82
N LEU A 86 -5.15 8.63 4.83
CA LEU A 86 -5.42 9.98 4.35
C LEU A 86 -6.08 10.85 5.42
N ALA A 87 -7.01 10.28 6.21
CA ALA A 87 -7.65 10.99 7.31
C ALA A 87 -6.65 11.40 8.39
N ILE A 88 -5.69 10.53 8.71
CA ILE A 88 -4.62 10.79 9.69
C ILE A 88 -3.65 11.85 9.16
N TYR A 89 -3.23 11.73 7.91
CA TYR A 89 -2.39 12.71 7.23
C TYR A 89 -3.02 14.11 7.27
N ARG A 90 -4.27 14.23 6.84
CA ARG A 90 -5.01 15.51 6.81
C ARG A 90 -5.21 16.15 8.18
N ARG A 91 -5.17 15.36 9.26
CA ARG A 91 -5.25 15.86 10.64
C ARG A 91 -3.90 16.39 11.16
N GLY A 92 -2.82 16.31 10.37
CA GLY A 92 -1.47 16.75 10.74
C GLY A 92 -0.85 15.90 11.85
N VAL A 93 -1.32 14.66 12.02
CA VAL A 93 -0.84 13.76 13.07
C VAL A 93 0.55 13.26 12.73
N VAL A 94 0.80 12.92 11.47
CA VAL A 94 2.13 12.50 11.01
C VAL A 94 3.18 13.62 11.15
N ASP A 95 2.76 14.89 11.10
CA ASP A 95 3.66 16.05 11.18
C ASP A 95 4.00 16.47 12.61
N ARG A 96 3.16 16.08 13.59
CA ARG A 96 3.25 16.54 14.99
C ARG A 96 3.88 15.53 15.94
N VAL A 97 4.18 14.34 15.46
CA VAL A 97 4.61 13.21 16.28
C VAL A 97 6.07 12.91 15.94
N PRO A 98 7.05 13.27 16.80
CA PRO A 98 8.42 12.84 16.58
C PRO A 98 8.47 11.32 16.52
N PHE A 99 9.22 10.79 15.54
CA PHE A 99 9.33 9.41 15.06
C PHE A 99 9.73 8.33 16.12
N LYS A 100 9.51 8.58 17.40
CA LYS A 100 9.61 7.61 18.50
C LYS A 100 8.45 7.83 19.46
N LEU A 101 7.29 7.26 19.15
CA LEU A 101 6.28 7.07 20.17
C LEU A 101 6.08 5.58 20.36
N SER A 102 6.73 5.09 21.42
CA SER A 102 6.49 3.81 22.09
C SER A 102 5.12 3.86 22.77
N VAL A 103 4.07 4.11 21.99
CA VAL A 103 2.70 4.09 22.46
C VAL A 103 2.08 2.83 21.92
N GLU A 104 1.59 2.00 22.81
CA GLU A 104 0.83 0.81 22.47
C GLU A 104 -0.30 1.20 21.50
N PRO A 105 -0.52 0.45 20.39
CA PRO A 105 -1.51 0.78 19.36
C PRO A 105 -2.92 1.08 19.91
N ALA A 106 -3.29 0.43 21.02
CA ALA A 106 -4.55 0.65 21.73
C ALA A 106 -4.71 2.08 22.28
N GLU A 107 -3.62 2.65 22.79
CA GLU A 107 -3.63 4.00 23.36
C GLU A 107 -3.57 5.07 22.26
N PHE A 108 -2.86 4.80 21.16
CA PHE A 108 -2.92 5.65 19.96
C PHE A 108 -4.33 5.72 19.37
N ALA A 109 -5.01 4.57 19.19
CA ALA A 109 -6.37 4.54 18.66
C ALA A 109 -7.37 5.26 19.58
N ARG A 110 -7.20 5.12 20.92
CA ARG A 110 -8.00 5.86 21.91
C ARG A 110 -7.79 7.37 21.81
N LEU A 111 -6.54 7.83 21.68
CA LEU A 111 -6.21 9.26 21.53
C LEU A 111 -6.78 9.87 20.25
N MET A 112 -6.83 9.08 19.18
CA MET A 112 -7.29 9.52 17.87
C MET A 112 -8.79 9.34 17.63
N GLY A 113 -9.52 8.79 18.60
CA GLY A 113 -10.96 8.56 18.53
C GLY A 113 -11.37 7.43 17.58
N PHE A 114 -10.44 6.55 17.21
CA PHE A 114 -10.73 5.38 16.38
C PHE A 114 -11.15 4.19 17.26
N ARG A 115 -12.21 3.47 16.88
CA ARG A 115 -12.50 2.16 17.46
C ARG A 115 -11.65 1.11 16.76
N ILE A 116 -10.68 0.53 17.47
CA ILE A 116 -10.02 -0.69 17.00
C ILE A 116 -11.08 -1.78 16.95
N GLN A 117 -11.41 -2.26 15.76
CA GLN A 117 -12.11 -3.53 15.63
C GLN A 117 -11.07 -4.63 15.81
N HIS A 118 -11.07 -5.27 16.98
CA HIS A 118 -10.36 -6.53 17.14
C HIS A 118 -11.00 -7.56 16.19
N SER A 119 -10.27 -8.00 15.17
CA SER A 119 -10.60 -9.24 14.49
C SER A 119 -10.55 -10.34 15.54
N ARG A 120 -11.72 -10.79 15.99
CA ARG A 120 -11.81 -11.96 16.88
C ARG A 120 -11.15 -13.11 16.16
N GLY A 121 -10.12 -13.70 16.78
CA GLY A 121 -9.62 -14.99 16.38
C GLY A 121 -10.80 -15.94 16.21
N HIS A 122 -10.86 -16.57 15.04
CA HIS A 122 -11.77 -17.68 14.82
C HIS A 122 -11.18 -18.92 15.52
N PRO A 123 -12.04 -19.78 16.10
CA PRO A 123 -11.65 -20.89 16.96
C PRO A 123 -10.78 -21.94 16.26
#